data_AF-A0A1Y3TWY3-F1
#
_entry.id   AF-A0A1Y3TWY3-F1
#
_cell.length_a   1.000
_cell.length_b   1.000
_cell.length_c   1.000
_cell.angle_alpha   90.00
_cell.angle_beta   90.00
_cell.angle_gamma   90.00
#
_symmetry.space_group_name_H-M   'P 1'
#
loop_
_entity.id
_entity.type
_entity.pdbx_description
1 polymer ?
#
loop_
_entity_poly.entity_id
_entity_poly.type
_entity_poly.pdbx_seq_one_letter_code
_entity_poly.pdbx_strand_id
1 'polypeptide(L)'
;MRYKFYSPVQGIIDYDFNKDMEYDAYFDEYCIEDLEKMDFDYLTGEDLTVYEEYINQMIEKDLKKEADEDMGLMHYFAYGSREIYKDLLEKVTAAYPRVETVRDKAYGVMVCDIEKPLTDQEIKILKDYFNGQYSDGWGEGFAQRGIETQHGVVYLDFWPDDFHMETEDELKDRLELKQDNELQFEM
;
A
#
# COMPACT_ATOMS: atom_id res chain seq x y z
N MET A 1 -1.19 18.44 10.60
CA MET A 1 -2.32 18.14 9.68
C MET A 1 -2.03 16.82 9.00
N ARG A 2 -3.03 16.12 8.46
CA ARG A 2 -2.79 14.88 7.70
C ARG A 2 -2.90 15.14 6.20
N TYR A 3 -2.01 14.54 5.44
CA TYR A 3 -2.04 14.50 3.99
C TYR A 3 -1.92 13.05 3.55
N LYS A 4 -2.71 12.63 2.55
CA LYS A 4 -2.79 11.22 2.17
C LYS A 4 -2.48 11.02 0.70
N PHE A 5 -1.77 9.94 0.43
CA PHE A 5 -1.53 9.42 -0.91
C PHE A 5 -2.10 8.02 -1.00
N TYR A 6 -2.92 7.75 -2.00
CA TYR A 6 -3.57 6.46 -2.22
C TYR A 6 -3.00 5.78 -3.45
N SER A 7 -2.91 4.46 -3.42
CA SER A 7 -2.57 3.62 -4.57
C SER A 7 -3.42 2.35 -4.56
N PRO A 8 -3.62 1.70 -5.71
CA PRO A 8 -4.16 0.35 -5.75
C PRO A 8 -3.35 -0.60 -4.87
N VAL A 9 -4.04 -1.59 -4.31
CA VAL A 9 -3.45 -2.72 -3.58
C VAL A 9 -4.20 -3.98 -4.01
N GLN A 10 -3.46 -5.07 -4.12
CA GLN A 10 -4.01 -6.40 -4.38
C GLN A 10 -3.31 -7.42 -3.50
N GLY A 11 -3.71 -8.68 -3.61
CA GLY A 11 -3.04 -9.74 -2.88
C GLY A 11 -3.49 -11.11 -3.30
N ILE A 12 -3.08 -12.09 -2.51
CA ILE A 12 -3.57 -13.46 -2.57
C ILE A 12 -3.88 -13.92 -1.15
N ILE A 13 -4.73 -14.94 -1.03
CA ILE A 13 -4.91 -15.70 0.20
C ILE A 13 -4.58 -17.15 -0.05
N ASP A 14 -3.71 -17.69 0.80
CA ASP A 14 -3.37 -19.11 0.86
C ASP A 14 -4.17 -19.79 1.97
N TYR A 15 -4.99 -20.78 1.60
CA TYR A 15 -5.83 -21.55 2.52
C TYR A 15 -5.10 -22.74 3.16
N ASP A 16 -3.95 -23.13 2.63
CA ASP A 16 -3.10 -24.21 3.18
C ASP A 16 -2.25 -23.74 4.37
N PHE A 17 -2.28 -22.42 4.66
CA PHE A 17 -1.49 -21.77 5.70
C PHE A 17 0.02 -22.01 5.55
N ASN A 18 0.51 -22.09 4.30
CA ASN A 18 1.91 -22.32 4.02
C ASN A 18 2.73 -21.03 4.13
N LYS A 19 3.25 -20.77 5.32
CA LYS A 19 4.01 -19.55 5.66
C LYS A 19 5.37 -19.46 4.99
N ASP A 20 5.86 -20.56 4.41
CA ASP A 20 7.18 -20.62 3.80
C ASP A 20 7.15 -20.22 2.31
N MET A 21 5.97 -19.94 1.75
CA MET A 21 5.84 -19.50 0.36
C MET A 21 5.79 -17.98 0.25
N GLU A 22 6.51 -17.43 -0.73
CA GLU A 22 6.53 -16.00 -1.06
C GLU A 22 5.48 -15.71 -2.15
N TYR A 23 4.90 -14.49 -2.17
CA TYR A 23 3.92 -14.06 -3.17
C TYR A 23 4.37 -14.37 -4.61
N ASP A 24 5.61 -14.09 -4.95
CA ASP A 24 6.16 -14.31 -6.30
C ASP A 24 6.14 -15.79 -6.73
N ALA A 25 6.21 -16.73 -5.79
CA ALA A 25 6.10 -18.16 -6.10
C ALA A 25 4.72 -18.52 -6.66
N TYR A 26 3.67 -17.76 -6.33
CA TYR A 26 2.33 -17.94 -6.90
C TYR A 26 2.21 -17.49 -8.36
N PHE A 27 3.19 -16.74 -8.85
CA PHE A 27 3.24 -16.22 -10.22
C PHE A 27 4.37 -16.84 -11.05
N ASP A 28 5.17 -17.76 -10.48
CA ASP A 28 6.23 -18.45 -11.20
C ASP A 28 5.66 -19.58 -12.07
N GLU A 29 5.74 -19.40 -13.40
CA GLU A 29 5.31 -20.36 -14.42
C GLU A 29 6.04 -21.72 -14.31
N TYR A 30 7.23 -21.76 -13.71
CA TYR A 30 7.96 -23.02 -13.48
C TYR A 30 7.43 -23.82 -12.28
N CYS A 31 6.56 -23.23 -11.46
CA CYS A 31 5.93 -23.85 -10.29
C CYS A 31 4.49 -24.34 -10.56
N ILE A 32 4.02 -24.34 -11.81
CA ILE A 32 2.65 -24.71 -12.18
C ILE A 32 2.21 -26.07 -11.60
N GLU A 33 3.08 -27.09 -11.57
CA GLU A 33 2.73 -28.40 -11.01
C GLU A 33 2.46 -28.37 -9.49
N ASP A 34 3.07 -27.43 -8.78
CA ASP A 34 2.84 -27.21 -7.36
C ASP A 34 1.64 -26.28 -7.13
N LEU A 35 1.45 -25.25 -7.98
CA LEU A 35 0.27 -24.37 -7.95
C LEU A 35 -1.05 -25.13 -8.14
N GLU A 36 -1.09 -26.18 -8.98
CA GLU A 36 -2.29 -27.03 -9.12
C GLU A 36 -2.68 -27.79 -7.83
N LYS A 37 -1.77 -27.88 -6.86
CA LYS A 37 -2.02 -28.52 -5.56
C LYS A 37 -2.31 -27.52 -4.44
N MET A 38 -2.18 -26.22 -4.71
CA MET A 38 -2.37 -25.18 -3.72
C MET A 38 -3.79 -24.66 -3.76
N ASP A 39 -4.38 -24.51 -2.58
CA ASP A 39 -5.67 -23.85 -2.43
C ASP A 39 -5.43 -22.37 -2.13
N PHE A 40 -5.50 -21.53 -3.16
CA PHE A 40 -5.33 -20.08 -3.04
C PHE A 40 -6.27 -19.30 -3.96
N ASP A 41 -6.59 -18.08 -3.57
CA ASP A 41 -7.37 -17.13 -4.38
C ASP A 41 -6.64 -15.80 -4.55
N TYR A 42 -6.84 -15.16 -5.71
CA TYR A 42 -6.47 -13.76 -5.91
C TYR A 42 -7.46 -12.85 -5.21
N LEU A 43 -6.95 -11.86 -4.49
CA LEU A 43 -7.72 -10.85 -3.79
C LEU A 43 -7.61 -9.51 -4.53
N THR A 44 -8.75 -9.05 -5.03
CA THR A 44 -8.86 -7.68 -5.51
C THR A 44 -8.92 -6.70 -4.33
N GLY A 45 -8.80 -5.40 -4.61
CA GLY A 45 -9.03 -4.39 -3.58
C GLY A 45 -10.41 -4.49 -2.91
N GLU A 46 -11.45 -4.98 -3.59
CA GLU A 46 -12.77 -5.20 -2.99
C GLU A 46 -12.73 -6.34 -1.96
N ASP A 47 -12.08 -7.45 -2.31
CA ASP A 47 -11.92 -8.60 -1.43
C ASP A 47 -11.07 -8.27 -0.21
N LEU A 48 -10.06 -7.39 -0.37
CA LEU A 48 -9.16 -6.97 0.71
C LEU A 48 -9.84 -6.14 1.81
N THR A 49 -11.03 -5.57 1.55
CA THR A 49 -11.75 -4.74 2.54
C THR A 49 -12.04 -5.50 3.85
N VAL A 50 -12.33 -6.81 3.77
CA VAL A 50 -12.62 -7.63 4.96
C VAL A 50 -11.39 -7.92 5.81
N TYR A 51 -10.19 -7.71 5.25
CA TYR A 51 -8.90 -7.95 5.92
C TYR A 51 -8.23 -6.66 6.42
N GLU A 52 -8.83 -5.48 6.18
CA GLU A 52 -8.24 -4.16 6.51
C GLU A 52 -7.69 -4.10 7.94
N GLU A 53 -8.44 -4.60 8.92
CA GLU A 53 -7.99 -4.59 10.33
C GLU A 53 -6.74 -5.46 10.55
N TYR A 54 -6.73 -6.69 10.04
CA TYR A 54 -5.59 -7.61 10.15
C TYR A 54 -4.34 -7.01 9.50
N ILE A 55 -4.53 -6.43 8.32
CA ILE A 55 -3.47 -5.79 7.54
C ILE A 55 -2.87 -4.63 8.32
N ASN A 56 -3.71 -3.70 8.79
CA ASN A 56 -3.25 -2.52 9.51
C ASN A 56 -2.56 -2.88 10.84
N GLN A 57 -3.04 -3.89 11.57
CA GLN A 57 -2.37 -4.38 12.78
C GLN A 57 -0.95 -4.89 12.48
N MET A 58 -0.78 -5.62 11.35
CA MET A 58 0.53 -6.11 10.96
C MET A 58 1.46 -4.98 10.49
N ILE A 59 0.94 -4.01 9.72
CA ILE A 59 1.68 -2.81 9.32
C ILE A 59 2.20 -2.03 10.53
N GLU A 60 1.34 -1.77 11.52
CA GLU A 60 1.74 -1.07 12.74
C GLU A 60 2.80 -1.84 13.54
N LYS A 61 2.72 -3.17 13.56
CA LYS A 61 3.72 -4.03 14.21
C LYS A 61 5.06 -4.04 13.46
N ASP A 62 5.04 -4.01 12.14
CA ASP A 62 6.23 -4.01 11.29
C ASP A 62 6.97 -2.66 11.38
N LEU A 63 6.24 -1.54 11.25
CA LEU A 63 6.80 -0.19 11.37
C LEU A 63 7.51 0.06 12.70
N LYS A 64 6.96 -0.44 13.81
CA LYS A 64 7.60 -0.32 15.15
C LYS A 64 8.94 -1.03 15.27
N LYS A 65 9.24 -1.98 14.38
CA LYS A 65 10.53 -2.70 14.37
C LYS A 65 11.55 -2.00 13.49
N GLU A 66 11.11 -1.51 12.35
CA GLU A 66 11.99 -1.07 11.25
C GLU A 66 12.33 0.43 11.30
N ALA A 67 11.44 1.25 11.85
CA ALA A 67 11.57 2.71 11.82
C ALA A 67 11.58 3.33 13.22
N ASP A 68 12.12 4.55 13.30
CA ASP A 68 11.88 5.44 14.43
C ASP A 68 10.37 5.70 14.52
N GLU A 69 9.74 5.27 15.63
CA GLU A 69 8.28 5.27 15.81
C GLU A 69 7.68 6.66 15.51
N ASP A 70 8.44 7.73 15.74
CA ASP A 70 7.99 9.11 15.60
C ASP A 70 8.09 9.67 14.17
N MET A 71 8.80 9.02 13.24
CA MET A 71 8.93 9.46 11.83
C MET A 71 8.35 8.47 10.81
N GLY A 72 8.15 7.21 11.20
CA GLY A 72 7.76 6.16 10.26
C GLY A 72 8.74 6.09 9.08
N LEU A 73 8.23 5.93 7.86
CA LEU A 73 9.09 5.79 6.67
C LEU A 73 9.90 7.05 6.35
N MET A 74 9.50 8.23 6.83
CA MET A 74 10.30 9.46 6.63
C MET A 74 11.69 9.38 7.25
N HIS A 75 11.91 8.45 8.20
CA HIS A 75 13.24 8.13 8.71
C HIS A 75 14.25 7.84 7.59
N TYR A 76 13.87 6.99 6.61
CA TYR A 76 14.75 6.61 5.51
C TYR A 76 14.95 7.75 4.52
N PHE A 77 13.88 8.50 4.22
CA PHE A 77 13.96 9.69 3.36
C PHE A 77 14.94 10.72 3.90
N ALA A 78 14.89 10.98 5.21
CA ALA A 78 15.76 11.94 5.89
C ALA A 78 17.24 11.54 5.83
N TYR A 79 17.56 10.23 5.89
CA TYR A 79 18.93 9.74 5.86
C TYR A 79 19.65 10.07 4.54
N GLY A 80 18.95 9.89 3.40
CA GLY A 80 19.51 10.11 2.07
C GLY A 80 19.41 11.54 1.55
N SER A 81 18.51 12.36 2.11
CA SER A 81 18.08 13.60 1.44
C SER A 81 18.09 14.86 2.30
N ARG A 82 18.63 14.79 3.53
CA ARG A 82 18.57 15.88 4.51
C ARG A 82 19.03 17.24 4.00
N GLU A 83 20.07 17.26 3.17
CA GLU A 83 20.63 18.51 2.62
C GLU A 83 19.89 18.99 1.36
N ILE A 84 19.29 18.08 0.59
CA ILE A 84 18.66 18.38 -0.71
C ILE A 84 17.19 18.78 -0.52
N TYR A 85 16.48 18.09 0.38
CA TYR A 85 15.05 18.25 0.61
C TYR A 85 14.75 18.75 2.04
N LYS A 86 15.59 19.66 2.55
CA LYS A 86 15.44 20.19 3.91
C LYS A 86 14.08 20.84 4.15
N ASP A 87 13.62 21.68 3.22
CA ASP A 87 12.34 22.38 3.35
C ASP A 87 11.16 21.40 3.38
N LEU A 88 11.23 20.31 2.60
CA LEU A 88 10.24 19.25 2.61
C LEU A 88 10.24 18.50 3.95
N LEU A 89 11.42 18.19 4.50
CA LEU A 89 11.57 17.53 5.80
C LEU A 89 11.12 18.41 6.98
N GLU A 90 11.13 19.73 6.85
CA GLU A 90 10.51 20.63 7.83
C GLU A 90 8.98 20.64 7.74
N LYS A 91 8.41 20.25 6.59
CA LYS A 91 6.97 20.18 6.37
C LYS A 91 6.39 18.82 6.67
N VAL A 92 7.08 17.72 6.33
CA VAL A 92 6.59 16.35 6.49
C VAL A 92 7.41 15.67 7.57
N THR A 93 6.81 15.51 8.74
CA THR A 93 7.51 15.00 9.93
C THR A 93 7.44 13.48 10.02
N ALA A 94 6.38 12.88 9.51
CA ALA A 94 6.20 11.43 9.49
C ALA A 94 5.38 10.94 8.29
N ALA A 95 5.55 9.67 7.93
CA ALA A 95 4.74 8.99 6.93
C ALA A 95 4.50 7.53 7.34
N TYR A 96 3.23 7.15 7.43
CA TYR A 96 2.80 5.84 7.88
C TYR A 96 1.96 5.16 6.79
N PRO A 97 2.44 4.06 6.20
CA PRO A 97 1.61 3.26 5.31
C PRO A 97 0.48 2.59 6.09
N ARG A 98 -0.65 2.38 5.41
CA ARG A 98 -1.86 1.70 5.89
C ARG A 98 -2.61 1.12 4.70
N VAL A 99 -3.69 0.40 4.99
CA VAL A 99 -4.78 0.13 4.05
C VAL A 99 -6.04 0.84 4.54
N GLU A 100 -6.77 1.47 3.63
CA GLU A 100 -8.06 2.10 3.92
C GLU A 100 -9.09 1.74 2.85
N THR A 101 -10.30 1.38 3.26
CA THR A 101 -11.42 1.14 2.35
C THR A 101 -12.06 2.47 1.91
N VAL A 102 -12.16 2.68 0.59
CA VAL A 102 -12.83 3.81 -0.05
C VAL A 102 -13.82 3.29 -1.09
N ARG A 103 -15.12 3.55 -0.88
CA ARG A 103 -16.23 3.06 -1.76
C ARG A 103 -16.12 1.55 -2.04
N ASP A 104 -16.09 0.76 -0.97
CA ASP A 104 -16.05 -0.71 -1.00
C ASP A 104 -14.80 -1.34 -1.64
N LYS A 105 -13.76 -0.54 -1.88
CA LYS A 105 -12.45 -1.00 -2.36
C LYS A 105 -11.34 -0.56 -1.42
N ALA A 106 -10.48 -1.48 -1.02
CA ALA A 106 -9.27 -1.21 -0.25
C ALA A 106 -8.20 -0.55 -1.15
N TYR A 107 -7.50 0.42 -0.57
CA TYR A 107 -6.36 1.10 -1.17
C TYR A 107 -5.18 1.05 -0.20
N GLY A 108 -3.97 0.90 -0.74
CA GLY A 108 -2.77 1.29 -0.01
C GLY A 108 -2.80 2.80 0.20
N VAL A 109 -2.54 3.25 1.42
CA VAL A 109 -2.50 4.68 1.73
C VAL A 109 -1.26 5.04 2.54
N MET A 110 -0.55 6.07 2.09
CA MET A 110 0.50 6.72 2.85
C MET A 110 -0.09 7.92 3.59
N VAL A 111 -0.16 7.84 4.92
CA VAL A 111 -0.65 8.93 5.77
C VAL A 111 0.53 9.73 6.27
N CYS A 112 0.68 10.95 5.75
CA CYS A 112 1.74 11.87 6.14
C CYS A 112 1.26 12.86 7.19
N ASP A 113 2.06 13.03 8.25
CA ASP A 113 1.91 14.15 9.17
C ASP A 113 2.66 15.36 8.61
N ILE A 114 1.92 16.44 8.38
CA ILE A 114 2.44 17.68 7.79
C ILE A 114 2.20 18.92 8.66
N GLU A 115 3.19 19.80 8.70
CA GLU A 115 3.15 21.07 9.43
C GLU A 115 2.68 22.24 8.56
N LYS A 116 2.88 22.14 7.24
CA LYS A 116 2.48 23.18 6.26
C LYS A 116 2.00 22.53 4.96
N PRO A 117 1.19 23.23 4.16
CA PRO A 117 0.79 22.74 2.84
C PRO A 117 1.98 22.39 1.95
N LEU A 118 1.82 21.32 1.18
CA LEU A 118 2.79 20.85 0.20
C LEU A 118 2.56 21.56 -1.14
N THR A 119 3.65 21.82 -1.85
CA THR A 119 3.63 22.28 -3.25
C THR A 119 3.53 21.08 -4.19
N ASP A 120 3.10 21.31 -5.43
CA ASP A 120 3.01 20.25 -6.46
C ASP A 120 4.34 19.52 -6.67
N GLN A 121 5.47 20.23 -6.59
CA GLN A 121 6.79 19.64 -6.70
C GLN A 121 7.12 18.72 -5.52
N GLU A 122 6.75 19.13 -4.29
CA GLU A 122 6.94 18.31 -3.09
C GLU A 122 6.05 17.06 -3.13
N ILE A 123 4.79 17.20 -3.56
CA ILE A 123 3.86 16.08 -3.79
C ILE A 123 4.48 15.09 -4.77
N LYS A 124 5.06 15.56 -5.88
CA LYS A 124 5.73 14.68 -6.85
C LYS A 124 6.92 13.94 -6.24
N ILE A 125 7.78 14.63 -5.51
CA ILE A 125 8.93 14.02 -4.82
C ILE A 125 8.48 12.92 -3.86
N LEU A 126 7.41 13.17 -3.09
CA LEU A 126 6.86 12.20 -2.15
C LEU A 126 6.25 11.00 -2.88
N LYS A 127 5.50 11.21 -3.98
CA LYS A 127 4.98 10.10 -4.81
C LYS A 127 6.11 9.22 -5.35
N ASP A 128 7.17 9.82 -5.88
CA ASP A 128 8.33 9.09 -6.40
C ASP A 128 9.02 8.29 -5.26
N TYR A 129 9.14 8.89 -4.07
CA TYR A 129 9.70 8.21 -2.90
C TYR A 129 8.83 7.05 -2.42
N PHE A 130 7.52 7.24 -2.26
CA PHE A 130 6.61 6.21 -1.77
C PHE A 130 6.42 5.08 -2.78
N ASN A 131 6.48 5.37 -4.08
CA ASN A 131 6.55 4.35 -5.13
C ASN A 131 7.74 3.41 -4.88
N GLY A 132 8.95 3.96 -4.69
CA GLY A 132 10.13 3.16 -4.34
C GLY A 132 9.97 2.38 -3.02
N GLN A 133 9.32 2.97 -2.02
CA GLN A 133 9.03 2.25 -0.76
C GLN A 133 8.05 1.09 -0.94
N TYR A 134 7.08 1.19 -1.86
CA TYR A 134 6.11 0.12 -2.10
C TYR A 134 6.66 -0.97 -3.02
N SER A 135 7.51 -0.63 -3.99
CA SER A 135 8.04 -1.59 -4.96
C SER A 135 9.22 -2.42 -4.44
N ASP A 136 10.26 -1.78 -3.91
CA ASP A 136 11.58 -2.39 -3.61
C ASP A 136 12.08 -1.98 -2.21
N GLY A 137 11.16 -1.48 -1.38
CA GLY A 137 11.45 -0.97 -0.06
C GLY A 137 10.66 -1.71 1.01
N TRP A 138 9.97 -0.93 1.83
CA TRP A 138 9.17 -1.48 2.92
C TRP A 138 8.03 -2.42 2.46
N GLY A 139 7.38 -2.12 1.34
CA GLY A 139 6.20 -2.84 0.84
C GLY A 139 6.47 -4.28 0.42
N GLU A 140 7.66 -4.55 -0.15
CA GLU A 140 8.09 -5.89 -0.59
C GLU A 140 7.99 -6.92 0.55
N GLY A 141 8.24 -6.48 1.78
CA GLY A 141 8.16 -7.32 2.95
C GLY A 141 6.78 -7.98 3.17
N PHE A 142 5.70 -7.39 2.66
CA PHE A 142 4.34 -7.93 2.78
C PHE A 142 3.97 -8.92 1.66
N ALA A 143 4.70 -8.88 0.55
CA ALA A 143 4.65 -9.91 -0.48
C ALA A 143 5.44 -11.15 -0.04
N GLN A 144 6.52 -10.98 0.72
CA GLN A 144 7.33 -12.10 1.23
C GLN A 144 6.80 -12.68 2.56
N ARG A 145 6.20 -11.85 3.42
CA ARG A 145 5.75 -12.26 4.76
C ARG A 145 4.23 -12.18 4.86
N GLY A 146 3.61 -13.33 4.69
CA GLY A 146 2.16 -13.47 4.79
C GLY A 146 1.61 -13.06 6.15
N ILE A 147 0.39 -12.53 6.14
CA ILE A 147 -0.39 -12.08 7.28
C ILE A 147 -1.37 -13.18 7.66
N GLU A 148 -1.18 -13.77 8.84
CA GLU A 148 -2.11 -14.80 9.34
C GLU A 148 -3.47 -14.21 9.69
N THR A 149 -4.51 -14.77 9.07
CA THR A 149 -5.91 -14.48 9.37
C THR A 149 -6.62 -15.75 9.83
N GLN A 150 -7.88 -15.64 10.24
CA GLN A 150 -8.70 -16.82 10.55
C GLN A 150 -9.07 -17.65 9.30
N HIS A 151 -8.92 -17.09 8.10
CA HIS A 151 -9.35 -17.68 6.84
C HIS A 151 -8.19 -18.27 6.03
N GLY A 152 -6.95 -17.88 6.31
CA GLY A 152 -5.77 -18.24 5.53
C GLY A 152 -4.65 -17.23 5.79
N VAL A 153 -3.60 -17.33 4.99
CA VAL A 153 -2.45 -16.41 5.03
C VAL A 153 -2.56 -15.44 3.85
N VAL A 154 -2.70 -14.15 4.15
CA VAL A 154 -2.84 -13.10 3.14
C VAL A 154 -1.46 -12.51 2.81
N TYR A 155 -1.10 -12.52 1.53
CA TYR A 155 0.09 -11.82 1.02
C TYR A 155 -0.37 -10.60 0.25
N LEU A 156 0.26 -9.44 0.50
CA LEU A 156 -0.14 -8.18 -0.10
C LEU A 156 0.89 -7.70 -1.11
N ASP A 157 0.36 -7.15 -2.19
CA ASP A 157 1.09 -6.44 -3.21
C ASP A 157 0.64 -4.97 -3.22
N PHE A 158 1.50 -4.11 -2.65
CA PHE A 158 1.33 -2.66 -2.64
C PHE A 158 1.73 -1.99 -3.96
N TRP A 159 2.32 -2.76 -4.89
CA TRP A 159 2.83 -2.27 -6.16
C TRP A 159 2.36 -3.15 -7.34
N PRO A 160 1.03 -3.24 -7.55
CA PRO A 160 0.48 -4.03 -8.66
C PRO A 160 0.89 -3.48 -10.03
N ASP A 161 0.69 -4.28 -11.09
CA ASP A 161 1.00 -3.88 -12.47
C ASP A 161 0.35 -2.55 -12.91
N ASP A 162 -0.83 -2.22 -12.38
CA ASP A 162 -1.56 -0.98 -12.66
C ASP A 162 -1.27 0.14 -11.65
N PHE A 163 -0.15 0.03 -10.92
CA PHE A 163 0.22 0.95 -9.86
C PHE A 163 0.25 2.40 -10.33
N HIS A 164 -0.42 3.24 -9.55
CA HIS A 164 -0.38 4.69 -9.64
C HIS A 164 -0.63 5.25 -8.24
N MET A 165 -0.08 6.43 -7.97
CA MET A 165 -0.27 7.10 -6.69
C MET A 165 -0.98 8.45 -6.87
N GLU A 166 -2.06 8.62 -6.13
CA GLU A 166 -2.95 9.77 -6.16
C GLU A 166 -2.95 10.47 -4.81
N THR A 167 -3.15 11.78 -4.79
CA THR A 167 -3.51 12.49 -3.57
C THR A 167 -4.96 12.15 -3.20
N GLU A 168 -5.36 12.46 -1.97
CA GLU A 168 -6.75 12.28 -1.57
C GLU A 168 -7.74 13.01 -2.50
N ASP A 169 -7.39 14.22 -2.96
CA ASP A 169 -8.26 15.00 -3.84
C ASP A 169 -8.29 14.41 -5.26
N GLU A 170 -7.15 13.96 -5.80
CA GLU A 170 -7.10 13.27 -7.10
C GLU A 170 -7.93 11.97 -7.09
N LEU A 171 -7.86 11.20 -5.99
CA LEU A 171 -8.69 10.00 -5.81
C LEU A 171 -10.17 10.34 -5.79
N LYS A 172 -10.58 11.37 -5.02
CA LYS A 172 -11.98 11.81 -4.95
C LYS A 172 -12.50 12.21 -6.32
N ASP A 173 -11.76 13.07 -7.03
CA ASP A 173 -12.12 13.53 -8.37
C ASP A 173 -12.29 12.35 -9.34
N ARG A 174 -11.38 11.38 -9.31
CA ARG A 174 -11.47 10.18 -10.15
C ARG A 174 -12.71 9.34 -9.83
N LEU A 175 -13.05 9.19 -8.55
CA LEU A 175 -14.21 8.41 -8.12
C LEU A 175 -15.53 9.12 -8.44
N GLU A 176 -15.60 10.44 -8.31
CA GLU A 176 -16.76 11.24 -8.72
C GLU A 176 -17.01 11.13 -10.23
N LEU A 177 -15.97 11.25 -11.05
CA LEU A 177 -16.07 11.08 -12.51
C LEU A 177 -16.56 9.67 -12.91
N LYS A 178 -16.11 8.62 -12.21
CA LYS A 178 -16.59 7.25 -12.47
C LYS A 178 -18.08 7.10 -12.18
N GLN A 179 -18.54 7.66 -11.06
CA GLN A 179 -19.94 7.60 -10.66
C GLN A 179 -20.86 8.33 -11.65
N ASP A 180 -20.45 9.51 -12.12
CA ASP A 180 -21.20 10.26 -13.13
C ASP A 180 -21.31 9.50 -14.46
N ASN A 181 -20.24 8.79 -14.86
CA ASN A 181 -20.26 7.97 -16.07
C ASN A 181 -21.19 6.76 -15.92
N GLU A 182 -21.13 6.03 -14.81
CA GLU A 182 -22.01 4.87 -14.56
C GLU A 182 -23.49 5.26 -14.56
N LEU A 183 -23.85 6.38 -13.93
CA LEU A 183 -25.22 6.91 -13.94
C LEU A 183 -25.70 7.31 -15.35
N GLN A 184 -24.80 7.75 -16.25
CA GLN A 184 -25.14 8.06 -17.63
C GLN A 184 -25.40 6.82 -18.50
N PHE A 185 -24.79 5.68 -18.17
CA PHE A 185 -25.00 4.42 -18.90
C PHE A 185 -26.26 3.66 -18.47
N GLU A 186 -26.79 3.97 -17.28
CA GLU A 186 -28.02 3.36 -16.75
C GLU A 186 -29.33 4.10 -17.15
N MET A 187 -29.23 5.23 -17.86
CA MET A 187 -30.36 6.02 -18.38
C MET A 187 -30.69 5.76 -19.84
#